data_AF-A0A949BLL2-F1
#
_entry.id   AF-A0A949BLL2-F1
#
_cell.length_a   1.000
_cell.length_b   1.000
_cell.length_c   1.000
_cell.angle_alpha   90.00
_cell.angle_beta   90.00
_cell.angle_gamma   90.00
#
_symmetry.space_group_name_H-M   'P 1'
#
loop_
_entity.id
_entity.type
_entity.pdbx_description
1 polymer ?
#
loop_
_entity_poly.entity_id
_entity_poly.type
_entity_poly.pdbx_seq_one_letter_code
_entity_poly.pdbx_strand_id
1 'polypeptide(L)'
;MKLFRILIAVLILIISAGCAYAFSPQDASQVRAFFYKANNDFKQGDYESAAAEYEKLIAAGVESGNVYYNLGNAYFKAGHLGKAIVNYERAKRLIPRDSDLNANLVFALSLRENPVLAKKHVLPVRVLQRVGAYYTLDGLTIVVCSAYIFLLIGLSIMLLVKKPLAFIKNSVILCAAAVCLFGTAWGLKYYEVCAQKPVVMIDASTDSKFAPSDTGVTHFKLYEGTQVNIVNEDGAWVRIKTPDGKIGWVRGDTVERI
;
A
#
# COMPACT_ATOMS: atom_id res chain seq x y z
N MET A 1 36.08 -24.50 -13.59
CA MET A 1 34.72 -24.97 -13.19
C MET A 1 34.51 -25.10 -11.69
N LYS A 2 35.45 -25.65 -10.89
CA LYS A 2 35.29 -25.74 -9.42
C LYS A 2 35.29 -24.38 -8.71
N LEU A 3 36.16 -23.45 -9.11
CA LEU A 3 36.24 -22.08 -8.53
C LEU A 3 34.94 -21.28 -8.67
N PHE A 4 34.28 -21.41 -9.83
CA PHE A 4 33.02 -20.71 -10.12
C PHE A 4 31.86 -21.20 -9.24
N ARG A 5 31.83 -22.51 -8.92
CA ARG A 5 30.83 -23.10 -8.01
C ARG A 5 31.03 -22.63 -6.55
N ILE A 6 32.28 -22.45 -6.13
CA ILE A 6 32.63 -21.95 -4.79
C ILE A 6 32.24 -20.48 -4.66
N LEU A 7 32.46 -19.65 -5.70
CA LEU A 7 32.06 -18.25 -5.69
C LEU A 7 30.54 -18.07 -5.54
N ILE A 8 29.74 -18.88 -6.24
CA ILE A 8 28.27 -18.84 -6.14
C ILE A 8 27.80 -19.27 -4.74
N ALA A 9 28.41 -20.30 -4.16
CA ALA A 9 28.07 -20.75 -2.81
C ALA A 9 28.41 -19.71 -1.72
N VAL A 10 29.55 -19.02 -1.85
CA VAL A 10 29.95 -17.94 -0.94
C VAL A 10 29.04 -16.72 -1.11
N LEU A 11 28.63 -16.39 -2.33
CA LEU A 11 27.68 -15.30 -2.59
C LEU A 11 26.30 -15.59 -1.96
N ILE A 12 25.82 -16.83 -2.03
CA ILE A 12 24.56 -17.27 -1.38
C ILE A 12 24.69 -17.25 0.15
N LEU A 13 25.86 -17.59 0.70
CA LEU A 13 26.13 -17.53 2.15
C LEU A 13 26.16 -16.08 2.67
N ILE A 14 26.73 -15.15 1.90
CA ILE A 14 26.79 -13.72 2.25
C ILE A 14 25.40 -13.08 2.16
N ILE A 15 24.58 -13.48 1.18
CA ILE A 15 23.17 -13.03 1.05
C ILE A 15 22.30 -13.57 2.19
N SER A 16 22.58 -14.77 2.71
CA SER A 16 21.83 -15.35 3.84
C SER A 16 22.30 -14.87 5.22
N ALA A 17 23.56 -14.43 5.36
CA ALA A 17 24.12 -13.89 6.61
C ALA A 17 23.74 -12.43 6.88
N GLY A 18 23.14 -11.72 5.92
CA GLY A 18 22.75 -10.30 6.06
C GLY A 18 21.48 -10.03 6.86
N CYS A 19 20.69 -11.06 7.20
CA CYS A 19 19.40 -10.92 7.89
C CYS A 19 19.51 -11.20 9.40
N ALA A 20 20.37 -10.47 10.08
CA ALA A 20 20.37 -10.43 11.54
C ALA A 20 20.70 -9.00 12.01
N TYR A 21 19.93 -8.02 11.54
CA TYR A 21 19.94 -6.71 12.21
C TYR A 21 19.13 -6.81 13.50
N ALA A 22 19.80 -6.42 14.57
CA ALA A 22 19.39 -6.49 15.96
C ALA A 22 18.00 -5.87 16.19
N PHE A 23 17.04 -6.70 16.59
CA PHE A 23 15.86 -6.21 17.30
C PHE A 23 16.23 -6.16 18.79
N SER A 24 16.29 -4.96 19.36
CA SER A 24 16.59 -4.81 20.77
C SER A 24 15.43 -5.42 21.60
N PRO A 25 15.69 -6.27 22.60
CA PRO A 25 14.62 -6.85 23.42
C PRO A 25 13.79 -5.82 24.19
N GLN A 26 14.31 -4.60 24.40
CA GLN A 26 13.68 -3.54 25.16
C GLN A 26 12.51 -2.91 24.39
N ASP A 27 12.67 -2.69 23.08
CA ASP A 27 11.62 -2.16 22.19
C ASP A 27 10.43 -3.13 22.09
N ALA A 28 10.72 -4.44 22.12
CA ALA A 28 9.71 -5.50 22.06
C ALA A 28 8.71 -5.42 23.23
N SER A 29 9.19 -5.06 24.42
CA SER A 29 8.38 -5.03 25.64
C SER A 29 7.42 -3.84 25.66
N GLN A 30 7.91 -2.67 25.22
CA GLN A 30 7.14 -1.44 25.15
C GLN A 30 6.07 -1.52 24.04
N VAL A 31 6.44 -2.04 22.87
CA VAL A 31 5.49 -2.33 21.78
C VAL A 31 4.36 -3.24 22.26
N ARG A 32 4.66 -4.32 23.00
CA ARG A 32 3.60 -5.16 23.56
C ARG A 32 2.70 -4.40 24.53
N ALA A 33 3.27 -3.56 25.40
CA ALA A 33 2.51 -2.77 26.35
C ALA A 33 1.51 -1.83 25.66
N PHE A 34 1.95 -1.10 24.62
CA PHE A 34 1.06 -0.25 23.83
C PHE A 34 -0.06 -1.07 23.18
N PHE A 35 0.23 -2.23 22.60
CA PHE A 35 -0.78 -3.09 21.97
C PHE A 35 -1.83 -3.59 22.98
N TYR A 36 -1.41 -4.06 24.16
CA TYR A 36 -2.33 -4.52 25.18
C TYR A 36 -3.20 -3.39 25.72
N LYS A 37 -2.60 -2.22 25.96
CA LYS A 37 -3.33 -1.05 26.43
C LYS A 37 -4.35 -0.59 25.40
N ALA A 38 -3.95 -0.43 24.13
CA ALA A 38 -4.84 -0.05 23.03
C ALA A 38 -6.06 -0.99 22.93
N ASN A 39 -5.83 -2.31 22.97
CA ASN A 39 -6.91 -3.29 22.92
C ASN A 39 -7.82 -3.23 24.16
N ASN A 40 -7.28 -2.95 25.33
CA ASN A 40 -8.06 -2.80 26.55
C ASN A 40 -8.95 -1.56 26.50
N ASP A 41 -8.37 -0.41 26.14
CA ASP A 41 -9.07 0.87 26.04
C ASP A 41 -10.19 0.76 24.99
N PHE A 42 -9.93 0.11 23.85
CA PHE A 42 -10.93 -0.18 22.82
C PHE A 42 -12.09 -1.02 23.37
N LYS A 43 -11.80 -2.07 24.15
CA LYS A 43 -12.84 -2.92 24.78
C LYS A 43 -13.67 -2.17 25.81
N GLN A 44 -13.08 -1.18 26.49
CA GLN A 44 -13.77 -0.33 27.45
C GLN A 44 -14.60 0.77 26.77
N GLY A 45 -14.48 0.93 25.46
CA GLY A 45 -15.16 1.97 24.69
C GLY A 45 -14.42 3.31 24.67
N ASP A 46 -13.20 3.37 25.23
CA ASP A 46 -12.32 4.54 25.15
C ASP A 46 -11.55 4.51 23.83
N TYR A 47 -12.25 4.87 22.76
CA TYR A 47 -11.73 4.76 21.39
C TYR A 47 -10.63 5.79 21.08
N GLU A 48 -10.68 6.97 21.71
CA GLU A 48 -9.64 8.00 21.55
C GLU A 48 -8.32 7.55 22.19
N SER A 49 -8.37 7.03 23.43
CA SER A 49 -7.18 6.46 24.08
C SER A 49 -6.64 5.26 23.30
N ALA A 50 -7.54 4.39 22.82
CA ALA A 50 -7.13 3.26 21.98
C ALA A 50 -6.40 3.70 20.71
N ALA A 51 -6.92 4.71 20.00
CA ALA A 51 -6.29 5.26 18.81
C ALA A 51 -4.89 5.81 19.13
N ALA A 52 -4.76 6.60 20.21
CA ALA A 52 -3.47 7.16 20.63
C ALA A 52 -2.42 6.08 20.96
N GLU A 53 -2.82 4.96 21.59
CA GLU A 53 -1.90 3.86 21.88
C GLU A 53 -1.52 3.06 20.62
N TYR A 54 -2.43 2.88 19.66
CA TYR A 54 -2.07 2.31 18.35
C TYR A 54 -1.15 3.22 17.54
N GLU A 55 -1.29 4.54 17.62
CA GLU A 55 -0.37 5.48 16.98
C GLU A 55 1.05 5.37 17.55
N LYS A 56 1.20 5.12 18.85
CA LYS A 56 2.51 4.86 19.47
C LYS A 56 3.16 3.59 18.90
N LEU A 57 2.39 2.55 18.58
CA LEU A 57 2.90 1.36 17.90
C LEU A 57 3.50 1.72 16.54
N ILE A 58 2.76 2.49 15.75
CA ILE A 58 3.20 2.93 14.42
C ILE A 58 4.45 3.82 14.54
N ALA A 59 4.46 4.75 15.49
CA ALA A 59 5.60 5.62 15.78
C ALA A 59 6.85 4.82 16.23
N ALA A 60 6.65 3.68 16.90
CA ALA A 60 7.71 2.73 17.25
C ALA A 60 8.16 1.85 16.07
N GLY A 61 7.68 2.12 14.84
CA GLY A 61 8.06 1.40 13.63
C GLY A 61 7.29 0.11 13.38
N VAL A 62 6.20 -0.16 14.12
CA VAL A 62 5.37 -1.34 13.88
C VAL A 62 4.55 -1.17 12.61
N GLU A 63 5.01 -1.79 11.53
CA GLU A 63 4.27 -1.85 10.27
C GLU A 63 3.44 -3.15 10.22
N SER A 64 2.14 -3.05 10.56
CA SER A 64 1.26 -4.21 10.60
C SER A 64 -0.14 -3.86 10.12
N GLY A 65 -0.65 -4.65 9.16
CA GLY A 65 -2.01 -4.49 8.64
C GLY A 65 -3.08 -4.58 9.74
N ASN A 66 -2.88 -5.45 10.74
CA ASN A 66 -3.81 -5.59 11.86
C ASN A 66 -3.79 -4.38 12.79
N VAL A 67 -2.62 -3.76 13.01
CA VAL A 67 -2.50 -2.54 13.83
C VAL A 67 -3.19 -1.37 13.13
N TYR A 68 -2.95 -1.19 11.83
CA TYR A 68 -3.66 -0.18 11.04
C TYR A 68 -5.17 -0.43 10.99
N TYR A 69 -5.61 -1.70 10.85
CA TYR A 69 -7.02 -2.04 10.88
C TYR A 69 -7.67 -1.70 12.22
N ASN A 70 -7.02 -2.03 13.33
CA ASN A 70 -7.52 -1.72 14.67
C ASN A 70 -7.53 -0.21 14.96
N LEU A 71 -6.50 0.52 14.52
CA LEU A 71 -6.48 1.98 14.57
C LEU A 71 -7.62 2.58 13.76
N GLY A 72 -7.87 2.05 12.55
CA GLY A 72 -9.02 2.44 11.73
C GLY A 72 -10.35 2.20 12.44
N ASN A 73 -10.52 1.04 13.09
CA ASN A 73 -11.71 0.75 13.90
C ASN A 73 -11.85 1.71 15.09
N ALA A 74 -10.76 2.04 15.78
CA ALA A 74 -10.76 2.98 16.90
C ALA A 74 -11.20 4.37 16.43
N TYR A 75 -10.59 4.90 15.37
CA TYR A 75 -10.99 6.18 14.79
C TYR A 75 -12.43 6.19 14.29
N PHE A 76 -12.87 5.10 13.67
CA PHE A 76 -14.24 4.97 13.20
C PHE A 76 -15.24 5.05 14.37
N LYS A 77 -14.95 4.36 15.47
CA LYS A 77 -15.80 4.37 16.68
C LYS A 77 -15.73 5.69 17.44
N ALA A 78 -14.62 6.41 17.36
CA ALA A 78 -14.45 7.76 17.89
C ALA A 78 -15.12 8.84 17.03
N GLY A 79 -15.59 8.52 15.82
CA GLY A 79 -16.26 9.46 14.91
C GLY A 79 -15.35 10.17 13.92
N HIS A 80 -14.07 9.81 13.84
CA HIS A 80 -13.09 10.36 12.89
C HIS A 80 -13.05 9.51 11.61
N LEU A 81 -14.00 9.74 10.72
CA LEU A 81 -14.21 8.92 9.51
C LEU A 81 -12.99 8.90 8.56
N GLY A 82 -12.30 10.02 8.39
CA GLY A 82 -11.20 10.21 7.45
C GLY A 82 -9.94 9.53 7.97
N LYS A 83 -9.67 9.69 9.26
CA LYS A 83 -8.62 8.93 9.97
C LYS A 83 -8.91 7.43 9.98
N ALA A 84 -10.17 7.01 10.03
CA ALA A 84 -10.53 5.60 9.86
C ALA A 84 -10.19 5.11 8.45
N ILE A 85 -10.63 5.84 7.42
CA ILE A 85 -10.44 5.47 6.01
C ILE A 85 -8.96 5.40 5.65
N VAL A 86 -8.13 6.38 6.04
CA VAL A 86 -6.69 6.35 5.74
C VAL A 86 -6.02 5.12 6.35
N ASN A 87 -6.37 4.75 7.58
CA ASN A 87 -5.79 3.60 8.26
C ASN A 87 -6.33 2.26 7.70
N TYR A 88 -7.59 2.20 7.28
CA TYR A 88 -8.08 1.04 6.53
C TYR A 88 -7.40 0.87 5.18
N GLU A 89 -7.15 1.96 4.43
CA GLU A 89 -6.42 1.88 3.17
C GLU A 89 -4.95 1.46 3.37
N ARG A 90 -4.29 1.93 4.44
CA ARG A 90 -2.97 1.44 4.87
C ARG A 90 -3.00 -0.05 5.19
N ALA A 91 -3.96 -0.49 5.99
CA ALA A 91 -4.15 -1.90 6.32
C ALA A 91 -4.33 -2.74 5.05
N LYS A 92 -5.12 -2.27 4.09
CA LYS A 92 -5.43 -2.97 2.85
C LYS A 92 -4.21 -3.20 1.96
N ARG A 93 -3.18 -2.37 2.06
CA ARG A 93 -1.90 -2.62 1.36
C ARG A 93 -1.16 -3.83 1.91
N LEU A 94 -1.30 -4.12 3.20
CA LEU A 94 -0.60 -5.18 3.91
C LEU A 94 -1.42 -6.48 3.98
N ILE A 95 -2.73 -6.36 4.19
CA ILE A 95 -3.67 -7.49 4.30
C ILE A 95 -4.84 -7.35 3.30
N PRO A 96 -4.59 -7.26 1.98
CA PRO A 96 -5.63 -6.98 0.98
C PRO A 96 -6.75 -8.02 0.91
N ARG A 97 -6.53 -9.20 1.47
CA ARG A 97 -7.43 -10.37 1.44
C ARG A 97 -8.28 -10.50 2.71
N ASP A 98 -8.12 -9.61 3.67
CA ASP A 98 -8.90 -9.63 4.91
C ASP A 98 -10.34 -9.19 4.64
N SER A 99 -11.32 -10.06 4.93
CA SER A 99 -12.73 -9.80 4.61
C SER A 99 -13.32 -8.69 5.47
N ASP A 100 -12.94 -8.66 6.74
CA ASP A 100 -13.54 -7.76 7.74
C ASP A 100 -13.03 -6.34 7.52
N LEU A 101 -11.74 -6.18 7.25
CA LEU A 101 -11.16 -4.93 6.78
C LEU A 101 -11.86 -4.42 5.53
N ASN A 102 -12.02 -5.26 4.51
CA ASN A 102 -12.63 -4.85 3.25
C ASN A 102 -14.10 -4.43 3.44
N ALA A 103 -14.86 -5.15 4.26
CA ALA A 103 -16.23 -4.78 4.61
C ALA A 103 -16.28 -3.45 5.37
N ASN A 104 -15.42 -3.26 6.38
CA ASN A 104 -15.36 -2.04 7.18
C ASN A 104 -14.95 -0.82 6.34
N LEU A 105 -13.98 -0.97 5.43
CA LEU A 105 -13.58 0.08 4.52
C LEU A 105 -14.71 0.45 3.56
N VAL A 106 -15.40 -0.53 2.95
CA VAL A 106 -16.55 -0.27 2.08
C VAL A 106 -17.65 0.46 2.85
N PHE A 107 -17.93 0.05 4.08
CA PHE A 107 -18.91 0.72 4.94
C PHE A 107 -18.49 2.16 5.26
N ALA A 108 -17.26 2.39 5.70
CA ALA A 108 -16.75 3.74 5.98
C ALA A 108 -16.81 4.64 4.74
N LEU A 109 -16.41 4.12 3.56
CA LEU A 109 -16.49 4.86 2.30
C LEU A 109 -17.93 5.21 1.89
N SER A 110 -18.93 4.44 2.34
CA SER A 110 -20.36 4.70 2.08
C SER A 110 -20.96 5.81 2.94
N LEU A 111 -20.33 6.13 4.07
CA LEU A 111 -20.77 7.19 4.99
C LEU A 111 -20.27 8.58 4.58
N ARG A 112 -19.42 8.67 3.56
CA ARG A 112 -18.89 9.95 3.08
C ARG A 112 -20.00 10.80 2.47
N GLU A 113 -19.99 12.09 2.80
CA GLU A 113 -20.99 13.04 2.32
C GLU A 113 -20.97 13.22 0.79
N ASN A 114 -19.79 13.13 0.17
CA ASN A 114 -19.62 13.22 -1.28
C ASN A 114 -18.87 12.01 -1.84
N PRO A 115 -19.56 10.89 -2.13
CA PRO A 115 -18.92 9.70 -2.64
C PRO A 115 -18.38 9.97 -4.05
N VAL A 116 -17.06 9.92 -4.18
CA VAL A 116 -16.41 9.97 -5.48
C VAL A 116 -16.77 8.71 -6.26
N LEU A 117 -17.43 8.87 -7.40
CA LEU A 117 -17.70 7.77 -8.34
C LEU A 117 -16.37 7.23 -8.89
N ALA A 118 -16.11 5.95 -8.65
CA ALA A 118 -14.94 5.28 -9.19
C ALA A 118 -14.95 5.37 -10.73
N LYS A 119 -13.82 5.78 -11.32
CA LYS A 119 -13.67 5.79 -12.78
C LYS A 119 -13.82 4.38 -13.32
N LYS A 120 -14.80 4.18 -14.21
CA LYS A 120 -15.04 2.88 -14.85
C LYS A 120 -13.93 2.60 -15.86
N HIS A 121 -13.02 1.69 -15.51
CA HIS A 121 -11.96 1.26 -16.43
C HIS A 121 -12.48 0.29 -17.52
N VAL A 122 -11.73 0.14 -18.62
CA VAL A 122 -12.00 -0.88 -19.64
C VAL A 122 -11.72 -2.29 -19.10
N LEU A 123 -12.30 -3.32 -19.73
CA LEU A 123 -12.30 -4.70 -19.21
C LEU A 123 -10.89 -5.26 -18.92
N PRO A 124 -9.88 -5.11 -19.79
CA PRO A 124 -8.53 -5.63 -19.52
C PRO A 124 -7.88 -5.00 -18.29
N VAL A 125 -8.03 -3.68 -18.14
CA VAL A 125 -7.50 -2.93 -16.99
C VAL A 125 -8.20 -3.35 -15.70
N ARG A 126 -9.53 -3.58 -15.75
CA ARG A 126 -10.29 -4.08 -14.60
C ARG A 126 -9.81 -5.45 -14.12
N VAL A 127 -9.50 -6.35 -15.05
CA VAL A 127 -8.98 -7.69 -14.70
C VAL A 127 -7.61 -7.56 -14.03
N LEU A 128 -6.70 -6.77 -14.61
CA LEU A 128 -5.37 -6.54 -14.03
C LEU A 128 -5.44 -5.89 -12.64
N GLN A 129 -6.32 -4.90 -12.46
CA GLN A 129 -6.55 -4.26 -11.16
C GLN A 129 -7.10 -5.25 -10.13
N ARG A 130 -8.03 -6.14 -10.51
CA ARG A 130 -8.56 -7.15 -9.59
C ARG A 130 -7.48 -8.13 -9.14
N VAL A 131 -6.61 -8.56 -10.05
CA VAL A 131 -5.47 -9.42 -9.71
C VAL A 131 -4.48 -8.65 -8.82
N GLY A 132 -4.12 -7.41 -9.18
CA GLY A 132 -3.23 -6.57 -8.40
C GLY A 132 -3.81 -6.15 -7.03
N ALA A 133 -5.13 -6.09 -6.87
CA ALA A 133 -5.78 -5.84 -5.60
C ALA A 133 -5.75 -7.05 -4.67
N TYR A 134 -5.58 -8.27 -5.21
CA TYR A 134 -5.54 -9.50 -4.43
C TYR A 134 -4.18 -9.76 -3.79
N TYR A 135 -3.09 -9.34 -4.45
CA TYR A 135 -1.72 -9.53 -3.99
C TYR A 135 -1.15 -8.25 -3.37
N THR A 136 -0.29 -8.43 -2.36
CA THR A 136 0.58 -7.35 -1.87
C THR A 136 1.68 -7.06 -2.91
N LEU A 137 2.28 -5.87 -2.86
CA LEU A 137 3.40 -5.52 -3.74
C LEU A 137 4.56 -6.52 -3.57
N ASP A 138 4.86 -6.90 -2.33
CA ASP A 138 5.90 -7.89 -2.01
C ASP A 138 5.54 -9.27 -2.53
N GLY A 139 4.29 -9.71 -2.35
CA GLY A 139 3.82 -10.99 -2.83
C GLY A 139 3.94 -11.10 -4.36
N LEU A 140 3.56 -10.03 -5.09
CA LEU A 140 3.70 -9.98 -6.52
C LEU A 140 5.18 -9.97 -6.96
N THR A 141 6.03 -9.28 -6.21
CA THR A 141 7.48 -9.28 -6.44
C THR A 141 8.08 -10.68 -6.31
N ILE A 142 7.71 -11.42 -5.26
CA ILE A 142 8.13 -12.82 -5.07
C ILE A 142 7.70 -13.70 -6.24
N VAL A 143 6.45 -13.55 -6.72
CA VAL A 143 5.94 -14.30 -7.87
C VAL A 143 6.73 -13.99 -9.14
N VAL A 144 6.98 -12.71 -9.43
CA VAL A 144 7.78 -12.27 -10.59
C VAL A 144 9.21 -12.82 -10.51
N CYS A 145 9.88 -12.68 -9.36
CA CYS A 145 11.23 -13.21 -9.14
C CYS A 145 11.28 -14.73 -9.28
N SER A 146 10.31 -15.45 -8.72
CA SER A 146 10.22 -16.91 -8.83
C SER A 146 10.03 -17.33 -10.28
N ALA A 147 9.10 -16.70 -11.01
CA ALA A 147 8.86 -16.96 -12.43
C ALA A 147 10.11 -16.70 -13.28
N TYR A 148 10.86 -15.62 -12.98
CA TYR A 148 12.11 -15.31 -13.65
C TYR A 148 13.19 -16.38 -13.39
N ILE A 149 13.34 -16.83 -12.14
CA ILE A 149 14.27 -17.92 -11.78
C ILE A 149 13.90 -19.22 -12.50
N PHE A 150 12.61 -19.60 -12.52
CA PHE A 150 12.15 -20.78 -13.25
C PHE A 150 12.41 -20.67 -14.76
N LEU A 151 12.24 -19.47 -15.34
CA LEU A 151 12.60 -19.21 -16.73
C LEU A 151 14.11 -19.44 -16.97
N LEU A 152 14.97 -18.92 -16.10
CA LEU A 152 16.43 -19.10 -16.23
C LEU A 152 16.86 -20.56 -16.09
N ILE A 153 16.25 -21.31 -15.16
CA ILE A 153 16.48 -22.75 -15.00
C ILE A 153 16.01 -23.50 -16.25
N GLY A 154 14.80 -23.20 -16.74
CA GLY A 154 14.26 -23.79 -17.96
C GLY A 154 15.17 -23.56 -19.15
N LEU A 155 15.60 -22.32 -19.38
CA LEU A 155 16.53 -21.96 -20.46
C LEU A 155 17.86 -22.72 -20.31
N SER A 156 18.40 -22.81 -19.09
CA SER A 156 19.65 -23.53 -18.82
C SER A 156 19.53 -25.02 -19.10
N ILE A 157 18.44 -25.66 -18.71
CA ILE A 157 18.16 -27.08 -19.03
C ILE A 157 18.01 -27.25 -20.54
N MET A 158 17.32 -26.33 -21.22
CA MET A 158 17.12 -26.39 -22.67
C MET A 158 18.43 -26.28 -23.47
N LEU A 159 19.42 -25.55 -22.98
CA LEU A 159 20.76 -25.50 -23.58
C LEU A 159 21.54 -26.82 -23.40
N LEU A 160 21.19 -27.62 -22.39
CA LEU A 160 21.82 -28.91 -22.09
C LEU A 160 21.13 -30.08 -22.80
N VAL A 161 19.83 -29.97 -23.09
CA VAL A 161 19.05 -31.03 -23.75
C VAL A 161 18.94 -30.75 -25.25
N LYS A 162 19.39 -31.70 -26.08
CA LYS A 162 19.23 -31.65 -27.55
C LYS A 162 17.75 -31.82 -27.95
N LYS A 163 16.93 -30.79 -27.79
CA LYS A 163 15.52 -30.73 -28.25
C LYS A 163 15.42 -30.07 -29.63
N PRO A 164 14.35 -30.37 -30.41
CA PRO A 164 14.12 -29.69 -31.67
C PRO A 164 13.91 -28.19 -31.46
N LEU A 165 14.49 -27.37 -32.35
CA LEU A 165 14.50 -25.90 -32.26
C LEU A 165 13.10 -25.29 -32.10
N ALA A 166 12.08 -25.89 -32.71
CA ALA A 166 10.69 -25.44 -32.62
C ALA A 166 10.14 -25.52 -31.18
N PHE A 167 10.46 -26.59 -30.44
CA PHE A 167 10.08 -26.73 -29.03
C PHE A 167 10.78 -25.69 -28.16
N ILE A 168 12.04 -25.39 -28.50
CA ILE A 168 12.83 -24.38 -27.79
C ILE A 168 12.23 -22.99 -27.98
N LYS A 169 11.96 -22.61 -29.24
CA LYS A 169 11.37 -21.33 -29.61
C LYS A 169 10.03 -21.09 -28.89
N ASN A 170 9.12 -22.07 -28.92
CA ASN A 170 7.80 -21.91 -28.31
C ASN A 170 7.88 -21.77 -26.77
N SER A 171 8.77 -22.51 -26.12
CA SER A 171 8.95 -22.43 -24.66
C SER A 171 9.54 -21.07 -24.24
N VAL A 172 10.51 -20.54 -25.00
CA VAL A 172 11.07 -19.21 -24.76
C VAL A 172 10.02 -18.12 -24.96
N ILE A 173 9.20 -18.20 -26.02
CA ILE A 173 8.11 -17.25 -26.28
C ILE A 173 7.10 -17.26 -25.13
N LEU A 174 6.69 -18.44 -24.65
CA LEU A 174 5.73 -18.56 -23.55
C LEU A 174 6.26 -17.93 -22.24
N CYS A 175 7.53 -18.18 -21.91
CA CYS A 175 8.12 -17.61 -20.71
C CYS A 175 8.34 -16.09 -20.82
N ALA A 176 8.76 -15.61 -21.99
CA ALA A 176 8.87 -14.17 -22.26
C ALA A 176 7.51 -13.49 -22.12
N ALA A 177 6.44 -14.10 -22.65
CA ALA A 177 5.08 -13.61 -22.50
C ALA A 177 4.64 -13.57 -21.02
N ALA A 178 4.97 -14.60 -20.23
CA ALA A 178 4.66 -14.62 -18.79
C ALA A 178 5.40 -13.51 -18.04
N VAL A 179 6.70 -13.32 -18.28
CA VAL A 179 7.49 -12.23 -17.67
C VAL A 179 6.91 -10.86 -18.01
N CYS A 180 6.54 -10.63 -19.28
CA CYS A 180 5.87 -9.39 -19.68
C CYS A 180 4.53 -9.18 -18.95
N LEU A 181 3.71 -10.23 -18.83
CA LEU A 181 2.42 -10.14 -18.14
C LEU A 181 2.58 -9.82 -16.65
N PHE A 182 3.44 -10.55 -15.93
CA PHE A 182 3.66 -10.28 -14.51
C PHE A 182 4.41 -8.96 -14.27
N GLY A 183 5.34 -8.60 -15.15
CA GLY A 183 6.05 -7.32 -15.11
C GLY A 183 5.11 -6.12 -15.32
N THR A 184 4.15 -6.22 -16.26
CA THR A 184 3.13 -5.18 -16.43
C THR A 184 2.18 -5.10 -15.24
N ALA A 185 1.74 -6.23 -14.68
CA ALA A 185 0.93 -6.25 -13.46
C ALA A 185 1.66 -5.61 -12.27
N TRP A 186 2.96 -5.92 -12.11
CA TRP A 186 3.81 -5.32 -11.08
C TRP A 186 3.98 -3.82 -11.29
N GLY A 187 4.28 -3.39 -12.52
CA GLY A 187 4.42 -1.97 -12.85
C GLY A 187 3.14 -1.16 -12.59
N LEU A 188 1.96 -1.72 -12.90
CA LEU A 188 0.68 -1.08 -12.60
C LEU A 188 0.46 -0.95 -11.09
N LYS A 189 0.75 -2.00 -10.31
CA LYS A 189 0.61 -1.98 -8.85
C LYS A 189 1.60 -1.00 -8.21
N TYR A 190 2.85 -1.00 -8.68
CA TYR A 190 3.88 -0.07 -8.24
C TYR A 190 3.48 1.38 -8.51
N TYR A 191 2.93 1.66 -9.69
CA TYR A 191 2.44 3.00 -10.04
C TYR A 191 1.27 3.44 -9.13
N GLU A 192 0.34 2.53 -8.84
CA GLU A 192 -0.79 2.80 -7.95
C GLU A 192 -0.35 3.11 -6.51
N VAL A 193 0.59 2.32 -5.96
CA VAL A 193 1.03 2.45 -4.57
C VAL A 193 2.03 3.59 -4.39
N CYS A 194 3.05 3.68 -5.25
CA CYS A 194 4.19 4.56 -5.04
C CYS A 194 4.09 5.87 -5.82
N ALA A 195 3.52 5.86 -7.03
CA ALA A 195 3.55 7.04 -7.90
C ALA A 195 2.38 8.01 -7.66
N GLN A 196 1.20 7.52 -7.24
CA GLN A 196 0.03 8.37 -7.07
C GLN A 196 -0.05 9.14 -5.74
N LYS A 197 0.85 8.87 -4.79
CA LYS A 197 0.91 9.48 -3.43
C LYS A 197 -0.50 9.81 -2.88
N PRO A 198 -1.39 8.83 -2.76
CA PRO A 198 -2.76 9.10 -2.39
C PRO A 198 -2.81 9.58 -0.93
N VAL A 199 -3.63 10.60 -0.69
CA VAL A 199 -3.95 11.13 0.63
C VAL A 199 -5.44 11.12 0.86
N VAL A 200 -5.84 11.10 2.13
CA VAL A 200 -7.22 11.19 2.56
C VAL A 200 -7.40 12.49 3.35
N MET A 201 -8.47 13.22 3.06
CA MET A 201 -8.87 14.37 3.88
C MET A 201 -9.31 13.87 5.26
N ILE A 202 -8.69 14.38 6.33
CA ILE A 202 -9.01 13.98 7.70
C ILE A 202 -9.89 14.98 8.44
N ASP A 203 -9.96 16.22 7.95
CA ASP A 203 -10.84 17.25 8.51
C ASP A 203 -12.29 17.10 8.01
N ALA A 204 -13.25 17.40 8.89
CA ALA A 204 -14.69 17.35 8.61
C ALA A 204 -15.06 18.07 7.31
N SER A 205 -14.55 19.30 7.12
CA SER A 205 -14.66 20.01 5.86
C SER A 205 -13.49 20.97 5.68
N THR A 206 -12.87 20.94 4.50
CA THR A 206 -11.78 21.85 4.14
C THR A 206 -12.11 22.59 2.84
N ASP A 207 -11.98 23.91 2.88
CA ASP A 207 -12.07 24.76 1.71
C ASP A 207 -10.78 24.69 0.90
N SER A 208 -10.83 24.10 -0.29
CA SER A 208 -9.72 24.14 -1.23
C SER A 208 -9.57 25.53 -1.85
N LYS A 209 -8.34 26.03 -1.97
CA LYS A 209 -7.99 27.37 -2.47
C LYS A 209 -7.41 27.34 -3.89
N PHE A 210 -7.50 28.45 -4.63
CA PHE A 210 -6.83 28.59 -5.94
C PHE A 210 -5.30 28.75 -5.84
N ALA A 211 -4.83 29.33 -4.75
CA ALA A 211 -3.41 29.61 -4.47
C ALA A 211 -3.09 29.27 -3.01
N PRO A 212 -1.81 29.00 -2.66
CA PRO A 212 -1.37 28.67 -1.31
C PRO A 212 -1.39 29.93 -0.42
N SER A 213 -2.58 30.39 -0.05
CA SER A 213 -2.79 31.59 0.77
C SER A 213 -4.03 31.42 1.65
N ASP A 214 -3.92 31.87 2.90
CA ASP A 214 -5.00 31.81 3.90
C ASP A 214 -6.19 32.71 3.52
N THR A 215 -5.91 33.84 2.84
CA THR A 215 -6.94 34.75 2.33
C THR A 215 -7.39 34.40 0.90
N GLY A 216 -6.94 33.27 0.38
CA GLY A 216 -7.27 32.82 -0.97
C GLY A 216 -8.76 32.56 -1.18
N VAL A 217 -9.23 32.79 -2.41
CA VAL A 217 -10.60 32.47 -2.83
C VAL A 217 -10.83 30.97 -2.74
N THR A 218 -11.91 30.57 -2.07
CA THR A 218 -12.35 29.17 -2.00
C THR A 218 -12.82 28.72 -3.38
N HIS A 219 -12.23 27.64 -3.87
CA HIS A 219 -12.54 27.03 -5.17
C HIS A 219 -13.63 25.96 -5.03
N PHE A 220 -13.49 25.03 -4.09
CA PHE A 220 -14.49 24.01 -3.79
C PHE A 220 -14.27 23.43 -2.38
N LYS A 221 -15.30 22.81 -1.81
CA LYS A 221 -15.22 22.14 -0.51
C LYS A 221 -14.85 20.67 -0.66
N LEU A 222 -14.01 20.21 0.25
CA LEU A 222 -13.66 18.82 0.45
C LEU A 222 -14.18 18.36 1.80
N TYR A 223 -14.54 17.10 1.87
CA TYR A 223 -15.07 16.47 3.07
C TYR A 223 -14.15 15.36 3.52
N GLU A 224 -14.23 15.06 4.81
CA GLU A 224 -13.52 13.97 5.45
C GLU A 224 -13.70 12.64 4.67
N GLY A 225 -12.63 11.85 4.54
CA GLY A 225 -12.64 10.58 3.81
C GLY A 225 -12.54 10.72 2.28
N THR A 226 -12.44 11.93 1.74
CA THR A 226 -12.19 12.14 0.32
C THR A 226 -10.74 11.78 -0.02
N GLN A 227 -10.54 10.83 -0.93
CA GLN A 227 -9.22 10.45 -1.41
C GLN A 227 -8.80 11.37 -2.56
N VAL A 228 -7.63 11.98 -2.44
CA VAL A 228 -7.05 12.89 -3.44
C VAL A 228 -5.57 12.53 -3.66
N ASN A 229 -5.00 12.99 -4.77
CA ASN A 229 -3.58 12.75 -5.07
C ASN A 229 -2.81 14.06 -4.93
N ILE A 230 -1.61 14.00 -4.34
CA ILE A 230 -0.73 15.16 -4.25
C ILE A 230 -0.06 15.40 -5.60
N VAL A 231 -0.14 16.64 -6.08
CA VAL A 231 0.52 17.11 -7.31
C VAL A 231 1.79 17.89 -6.98
N ASN A 232 1.74 18.78 -6.00
CA ASN A 232 2.88 19.59 -5.58
C ASN A 232 2.77 19.94 -4.09
N GLU A 233 3.89 20.25 -3.46
CA GLU A 233 3.99 20.64 -2.06
C GLU A 233 4.78 21.95 -1.99
N ASP A 234 4.25 22.94 -1.27
CA ASP A 234 4.85 24.26 -1.09
C ASP A 234 4.69 24.70 0.37
N GLY A 235 5.73 24.45 1.17
CA GLY A 235 5.71 24.70 2.61
C GLY A 235 4.58 23.96 3.32
N ALA A 236 3.68 24.72 3.97
CA ALA A 236 2.51 24.19 4.67
C ALA A 236 1.32 23.85 3.74
N TRP A 237 1.44 24.13 2.44
CA TRP A 237 0.37 23.95 1.46
C TRP A 237 0.66 22.78 0.54
N VAL A 238 -0.40 22.03 0.24
CA VAL A 238 -0.35 20.88 -0.63
C VAL A 238 -1.34 21.09 -1.77
N ARG A 239 -0.82 21.05 -2.99
CA ARG A 239 -1.63 21.08 -4.21
C ARG A 239 -2.14 19.69 -4.46
N ILE A 240 -3.45 19.52 -4.38
CA ILE A 240 -4.12 18.24 -4.55
C ILE A 240 -4.92 18.20 -5.84
N LYS A 241 -5.10 16.99 -6.36
CA LYS A 241 -5.98 16.67 -7.48
C LYS A 241 -7.01 15.66 -7.03
N THR A 242 -8.27 16.04 -7.13
CA THR A 242 -9.39 15.17 -6.82
C THR A 242 -9.64 14.18 -7.97
N PRO A 243 -10.37 13.07 -7.72
CA PRO A 243 -10.57 12.06 -8.76
C PRO A 243 -11.45 12.54 -9.92
N ASP A 244 -12.37 13.49 -9.67
CA ASP A 244 -13.16 14.21 -10.70
C ASP A 244 -12.30 15.17 -11.54
N GLY A 245 -11.02 15.36 -11.18
CA GLY A 245 -10.03 16.11 -11.96
C GLY A 245 -9.87 17.56 -11.55
N LYS A 246 -10.59 18.03 -10.51
CA LYS A 246 -10.39 19.37 -9.95
C LYS A 246 -9.05 19.45 -9.24
N ILE A 247 -8.48 20.65 -9.24
CA ILE A 247 -7.18 20.93 -8.64
C ILE A 247 -7.34 22.13 -7.72
N GLY A 248 -6.71 22.06 -6.55
CA GLY A 248 -6.62 23.19 -5.65
C GLY A 248 -5.64 22.94 -4.52
N TRP A 249 -5.51 23.93 -3.64
CA TRP A 249 -4.55 23.95 -2.54
C TRP A 249 -5.28 23.76 -1.22
N VAL A 250 -4.77 22.85 -0.40
CA VAL A 250 -5.21 22.64 0.98
C VAL A 250 -4.00 22.72 1.91
N ARG A 251 -4.25 22.94 3.19
CA ARG A 251 -3.20 22.86 4.20
C ARG A 251 -2.76 21.40 4.38
N GLY A 252 -1.47 21.19 4.63
CA GLY A 252 -0.89 19.84 4.72
C GLY A 252 -1.30 19.05 5.96
N ASP A 253 -1.77 19.72 7.00
CA ASP A 253 -2.29 19.13 8.24
C ASP A 253 -3.73 18.57 8.09
N THR A 254 -4.46 18.99 7.07
CA THR A 254 -5.84 18.50 6.80
C THR A 254 -5.88 17.23 5.96
N VAL A 255 -4.70 16.74 5.54
CA VAL A 255 -4.54 15.54 4.72
C VAL A 255 -3.57 14.56 5.36
N GLU A 256 -3.87 13.27 5.23
CA GLU A 256 -2.99 12.21 5.70
C GLU A 256 -2.64 11.24 4.56
N ARG A 257 -1.35 10.89 4.45
CA ARG A 257 -0.85 9.97 3.41
C ARG A 257 -1.21 8.54 3.72
N ILE A 258 -1.66 7.82 2.70
CA ILE A 258 -1.83 6.36 2.76
C ILE A 258 -0.47 5.70 2.53
#